data_AF-A0A6A2XSR5-F1
#
_entry.id   AF-A0A6A2XSR5-F1
#
_cell.length_a   1.000
_cell.length_b   1.000
_cell.length_c   1.000
_cell.angle_alpha   90.00
_cell.angle_beta   90.00
_cell.angle_gamma   90.00
#
_symmetry.space_group_name_H-M   'P 1'
#
loop_
_entity.id
_entity.type
_entity.pdbx_description
1 polymer ?
#
loop_
_entity_poly.entity_id
_entity_poly.type
_entity_poly.pdbx_seq_one_letter_code
_entity_poly.pdbx_strand_id
1 'polypeptide(L)'
;MDQTKFYYLLKDAPDFERRRKDDKWWLSIVTCQSGGVSEAVRKNLKVQKECVTQVLKAAMTINAQLLLEMDIPESYIESLPKNGRDSLSDSIYKSITDEFFDPDHFLSRKSEIILHLLKERFPGLPQSSLDISKIEYNKDVGKAVPESYSRILKNLTHSSIPNRRCHPS
;
A
#
# COMPACT_ATOMS: atom_id res chain seq x y z
N MET A 1 -25.08 -18.92 -17.77
CA MET A 1 -25.33 -18.18 -16.52
C MET A 1 -24.67 -18.96 -15.39
N ASP A 2 -23.38 -18.73 -15.14
CA ASP A 2 -22.66 -19.41 -14.05
C ASP A 2 -22.81 -18.52 -12.80
N GLN A 3 -23.75 -18.88 -11.93
CA GLN A 3 -24.04 -18.10 -10.73
C GLN A 3 -22.86 -18.15 -9.78
N THR A 4 -22.35 -16.99 -9.41
CA THR A 4 -21.33 -16.78 -8.40
C THR A 4 -21.74 -17.43 -7.07
N LYS A 5 -21.17 -18.61 -6.74
CA LYS A 5 -21.54 -19.39 -5.54
C LYS A 5 -20.87 -18.88 -4.24
N PHE A 6 -20.88 -17.57 -4.01
CA PHE A 6 -20.56 -17.00 -2.70
C PHE A 6 -21.52 -15.83 -2.41
N TYR A 7 -21.85 -15.65 -1.13
CA TYR A 7 -22.78 -14.62 -0.65
C TYR A 7 -22.29 -14.03 0.66
N TYR A 8 -22.78 -12.83 0.97
CA TYR A 8 -22.46 -12.14 2.21
C TYR A 8 -23.50 -12.46 3.29
N LEU A 9 -23.04 -12.85 4.47
CA LEU A 9 -23.92 -13.08 5.61
C LEU A 9 -24.34 -11.73 6.21
N LEU A 10 -25.65 -11.56 6.45
CA LEU A 10 -26.19 -10.40 7.14
C LEU A 10 -25.78 -10.42 8.62
N LYS A 11 -25.62 -9.23 9.23
CA LYS A 11 -25.18 -9.10 10.62
C LYS A 11 -26.11 -9.80 11.63
N ASP A 12 -27.39 -9.88 11.30
CA ASP A 12 -28.42 -10.45 12.17
C ASP A 12 -28.63 -11.96 11.93
N ALA A 13 -27.83 -12.58 11.08
CA ALA A 13 -27.97 -13.99 10.76
C ALA A 13 -27.49 -14.90 11.93
N PRO A 14 -28.15 -16.04 12.15
CA PRO A 14 -27.69 -17.02 13.13
C PRO A 14 -26.24 -17.46 12.83
N ASP A 15 -25.44 -17.62 13.88
CA ASP A 15 -23.99 -17.92 13.86
C ASP A 15 -23.05 -16.82 13.28
N PHE A 16 -23.54 -15.63 12.93
CA PHE A 16 -22.69 -14.53 12.44
C PHE A 16 -21.58 -14.15 13.45
N GLU A 17 -21.93 -13.97 14.73
CA GLU A 17 -20.96 -13.62 15.78
C GLU A 17 -19.98 -14.77 16.08
N ARG A 18 -20.38 -16.04 15.93
CA ARG A 18 -19.49 -17.19 16.13
C ARG A 18 -18.42 -17.34 15.04
N ARG A 19 -18.74 -16.90 13.81
CA ARG A 19 -17.84 -16.99 12.65
C ARG A 19 -16.93 -15.78 12.51
N ARG A 20 -17.18 -14.71 13.28
CA ARG A 20 -16.38 -13.49 13.27
C ARG A 20 -15.15 -13.66 14.18
N LYS A 21 -13.94 -13.61 13.60
CA LYS A 21 -12.66 -13.64 14.35
C LYS A 21 -11.72 -12.49 13.96
N ASP A 22 -12.26 -11.43 13.36
CA ASP A 22 -11.48 -10.43 12.64
C ASP A 22 -11.76 -9.03 13.22
N ASP A 23 -10.71 -8.22 13.36
CA ASP A 23 -10.74 -6.90 14.00
C ASP A 23 -11.61 -5.88 13.22
N LYS A 24 -11.91 -6.19 11.95
CA LYS A 24 -12.75 -5.37 11.07
C LYS A 24 -14.22 -5.75 11.17
N TRP A 25 -14.81 -5.56 12.35
CA TRP A 25 -16.18 -5.96 12.67
C TRP A 25 -17.25 -5.37 11.74
N TRP A 26 -16.99 -4.23 11.10
CA TRP A 26 -17.94 -3.60 10.19
C TRP A 26 -18.07 -4.32 8.83
N LEU A 27 -17.17 -5.26 8.49
CA LEU A 27 -17.21 -5.99 7.22
C LEU A 27 -18.04 -7.28 7.33
N SER A 28 -18.83 -7.56 6.29
CA SER A 28 -19.66 -8.77 6.20
C SER A 28 -18.81 -10.03 5.99
N ILE A 29 -19.32 -11.18 6.48
CA ILE A 29 -18.68 -12.49 6.32
C ILE A 29 -19.03 -13.05 4.94
N VAL A 30 -18.02 -13.53 4.21
CA VAL A 30 -18.21 -14.21 2.91
C VAL A 30 -18.41 -15.71 3.14
N THR A 31 -19.52 -16.25 2.65
CA THR A 31 -19.89 -17.65 2.78
C THR A 31 -20.05 -18.30 1.40
N CYS A 32 -19.75 -19.59 1.29
CA CYS A 32 -19.90 -20.40 0.07
C CYS A 32 -20.40 -21.79 0.46
N GLN A 33 -20.84 -22.56 -0.54
CA GLN A 33 -21.27 -23.96 -0.34
C GLN A 33 -20.16 -24.79 0.32
N SER A 34 -20.51 -25.88 1.00
CA SER A 34 -19.57 -26.76 1.74
C SER A 34 -18.41 -27.32 0.89
N GLY A 35 -18.57 -27.40 -0.43
CA GLY A 35 -17.52 -27.77 -1.40
C GLY A 35 -16.66 -26.61 -1.92
N GLY A 36 -16.87 -25.38 -1.41
CA GLY A 36 -16.23 -24.16 -1.89
C GLY A 36 -16.80 -23.62 -3.21
N VAL A 37 -16.09 -22.68 -3.82
CA VAL A 37 -16.42 -22.16 -5.16
C VAL A 37 -15.93 -23.11 -6.26
N SER A 38 -16.66 -23.15 -7.39
CA SER A 38 -16.27 -23.95 -8.56
C SER A 38 -14.90 -23.54 -9.09
N GLU A 39 -14.21 -24.47 -9.77
CA GLU A 39 -12.89 -24.19 -10.35
C GLU A 39 -12.94 -23.06 -11.40
N ALA A 40 -14.03 -22.96 -12.16
CA ALA A 40 -14.26 -21.86 -13.10
C ALA A 40 -14.33 -20.50 -12.39
N VAL A 41 -15.12 -20.40 -11.32
CA VAL A 41 -15.24 -19.17 -10.51
C VAL A 41 -13.91 -18.85 -9.83
N ARG A 42 -13.19 -19.85 -9.30
CA ARG A 42 -11.87 -19.67 -8.69
C ARG A 42 -10.85 -19.09 -9.68
N LYS A 43 -10.80 -19.64 -10.90
CA LYS A 43 -9.92 -19.12 -11.97
C LYS A 43 -10.28 -17.69 -12.34
N ASN A 44 -11.57 -17.38 -12.47
CA ASN A 44 -12.03 -16.02 -12.75
C ASN A 44 -11.62 -15.04 -11.64
N LEU A 45 -11.87 -15.38 -10.38
CA LEU A 45 -11.46 -14.55 -9.23
C LEU A 45 -9.95 -14.34 -9.17
N LYS A 46 -9.15 -15.35 -9.55
CA LYS A 46 -7.69 -15.20 -9.64
C LYS A 46 -7.28 -14.19 -10.72
N VAL A 47 -7.88 -14.28 -11.91
CA VAL A 47 -7.65 -13.31 -13.00
C VAL A 47 -8.07 -11.90 -12.57
N GLN A 48 -9.22 -11.75 -11.91
CA GLN A 48 -9.66 -10.47 -11.36
C GLN A 48 -8.67 -9.92 -10.32
N LYS A 49 -8.20 -10.76 -9.40
CA LYS A 49 -7.19 -10.37 -8.40
C LYS A 49 -5.90 -9.90 -9.06
N GLU A 50 -5.41 -10.61 -10.07
CA GLU A 50 -4.20 -10.24 -10.81
C GLU A 50 -4.38 -8.91 -11.54
N CYS A 51 -5.53 -8.70 -12.19
CA CYS A 51 -5.88 -7.44 -12.84
C CYS A 51 -5.89 -6.27 -11.84
N VAL A 52 -6.60 -6.41 -10.71
CA VAL A 52 -6.65 -5.36 -9.66
C VAL A 52 -5.26 -5.09 -9.08
N THR A 53 -4.43 -6.13 -8.93
CA THR A 53 -3.05 -5.99 -8.46
C THR A 53 -2.19 -5.20 -9.44
N GLN A 54 -2.35 -5.40 -10.74
CA GLN A 54 -1.61 -4.63 -11.76
C GLN A 54 -2.03 -3.15 -11.74
N VAL A 55 -3.33 -2.86 -11.61
CA VAL A 55 -3.84 -1.49 -11.46
C VAL A 55 -3.27 -0.84 -10.19
N LEU A 56 -3.25 -1.57 -9.07
CA LEU A 56 -2.63 -1.10 -7.82
C LEU A 56 -1.16 -0.72 -8.04
N LYS A 57 -0.37 -1.60 -8.68
CA LYS A 57 1.05 -1.33 -8.96
C LYS A 57 1.23 -0.09 -9.82
N ALA A 58 0.47 0.03 -10.92
CA ALA A 58 0.53 1.20 -11.78
C ALA A 58 0.19 2.49 -11.03
N ALA A 59 -0.88 2.48 -10.23
CA ALA A 59 -1.28 3.62 -9.42
C ALA A 59 -0.20 4.00 -8.38
N MET A 60 0.41 3.01 -7.73
CA MET A 60 1.52 3.25 -6.79
C MET A 60 2.75 3.85 -7.49
N THR A 61 3.11 3.37 -8.68
CA THR A 61 4.23 3.91 -9.47
C THR A 61 3.99 5.36 -9.87
N ILE A 62 2.80 5.69 -10.37
CA ILE A 62 2.45 7.07 -10.75
C ILE A 62 2.49 7.99 -9.53
N ASN A 63 1.88 7.56 -8.40
CA ASN A 63 1.87 8.34 -7.17
C ASN A 63 3.30 8.61 -6.66
N ALA A 64 4.17 7.58 -6.68
CA ALA A 64 5.55 7.71 -6.27
C ALA A 64 6.34 8.68 -7.18
N GLN A 65 6.14 8.61 -8.49
CA GLN A 65 6.82 9.50 -9.44
C GLN A 65 6.42 10.96 -9.23
N LEU A 66 5.12 11.24 -9.06
CA LEU A 66 4.65 12.60 -8.84
C LEU A 66 5.20 13.19 -7.53
N LEU A 67 5.24 12.40 -6.46
CA LEU A 67 5.83 12.82 -5.20
C LEU A 67 7.34 13.09 -5.30
N LEU A 68 8.07 12.37 -6.15
CA LEU A 68 9.49 12.65 -6.42
C LEU A 68 9.67 14.01 -7.09
N GLU A 69 8.80 14.33 -8.06
CA GLU A 69 8.85 15.58 -8.83
C GLU A 69 8.28 16.80 -8.12
N MET A 70 7.50 16.62 -7.05
CA MET A 70 7.03 17.74 -6.22
C MET A 70 8.19 18.38 -5.46
N ASP A 71 8.21 19.71 -5.42
CA ASP A 71 9.21 20.48 -4.69
C ASP A 71 9.16 20.18 -3.19
N ILE A 72 10.33 20.21 -2.54
CA ILE A 72 10.42 20.09 -1.09
C ILE A 72 10.10 21.46 -0.48
N PRO A 73 9.10 21.57 0.42
CA PRO A 73 8.76 22.86 1.04
C PRO A 73 9.90 23.39 1.91
N GLU A 74 10.17 24.70 1.87
CA GLU A 74 11.20 25.35 2.70
C GLU A 74 10.98 25.08 4.19
N SER A 75 9.73 25.11 4.65
CA SER A 75 9.36 24.78 6.04
C SER A 75 9.80 23.38 6.47
N TYR A 76 9.80 22.41 5.55
CA TYR A 76 10.30 21.06 5.83
C TYR A 76 11.82 21.08 5.99
N ILE A 77 12.53 21.80 5.11
CA ILE A 77 13.99 21.95 5.15
C ILE A 77 14.43 22.62 6.46
N GLU A 78 13.73 23.68 6.88
CA GLU A 78 14.00 24.38 8.14
C GLU A 78 13.77 23.49 9.38
N SER A 79 12.87 22.50 9.26
CA SER A 79 12.60 21.54 10.33
C SER A 79 13.62 20.40 10.40
N LEU A 80 14.48 20.24 9.40
CA LEU A 80 15.47 19.16 9.37
C LEU A 80 16.51 19.32 10.47
N PRO A 81 16.98 18.21 11.06
CA PRO A 81 18.12 18.24 11.98
C PRO A 81 19.35 18.83 11.31
N LYS A 82 20.17 19.56 12.07
CA LYS A 82 21.33 20.30 11.55
C LYS A 82 22.44 19.42 10.97
N ASN A 83 22.43 18.13 11.29
CA ASN A 83 23.35 17.14 10.75
C ASN A 83 22.65 15.80 10.52
N GLY A 84 23.20 15.01 9.58
CA GLY A 84 22.65 13.70 9.23
C GLY A 84 22.72 12.68 10.38
N ARG A 85 23.60 12.89 11.37
CA ARG A 85 23.73 12.05 12.56
C ARG A 85 22.59 12.24 13.55
N ASP A 86 21.96 13.41 13.59
CA ASP A 86 20.78 13.63 14.42
C ASP A 86 19.51 13.07 13.73
N SER A 87 19.55 12.92 12.40
CA SER A 87 18.47 12.33 11.60
C SER A 87 18.53 10.80 11.54
N LEU A 88 19.71 10.22 11.74
CA LEU A 88 19.97 8.78 11.64
C LEU A 88 20.51 8.29 12.98
N SER A 89 20.14 7.10 13.46
CA SER A 89 20.76 6.60 14.68
C SER A 89 22.28 6.43 14.52
N ASP A 90 23.04 6.51 15.63
CA ASP A 90 24.51 6.36 15.63
C ASP A 90 25.01 5.13 14.86
N SER A 91 24.28 4.02 14.97
CA SER A 91 24.57 2.77 14.27
C SER A 91 24.42 2.91 12.75
N ILE A 92 23.36 3.57 12.28
CA ILE A 92 23.12 3.80 10.85
C ILE A 92 24.12 4.82 10.31
N TYR A 93 24.33 5.93 11.02
CA TYR A 93 25.27 6.97 10.63
C TYR A 93 26.68 6.40 10.46
N LYS A 94 27.18 5.65 11.46
CA LYS A 94 28.48 4.99 11.40
C LYS A 94 28.59 4.00 10.23
N SER A 95 27.51 3.29 9.90
CA SER A 95 27.48 2.33 8.79
C SER A 95 27.52 2.98 7.41
N ILE A 96 27.16 4.27 7.29
CA ILE A 96 27.19 5.03 6.03
C ILE A 96 28.37 6.00 5.94
N THR A 97 29.08 6.25 7.05
CA THR A 97 30.28 7.11 7.09
C THR A 97 31.57 6.32 7.32
N ASP A 98 31.55 5.01 7.12
CA ASP A 98 32.72 4.14 7.30
C ASP A 98 33.78 4.42 6.21
N GLU A 99 35.06 4.15 6.49
CA GLU A 99 36.20 4.49 5.61
C GLU A 99 36.13 3.81 4.22
N PHE A 100 35.36 2.72 4.12
CA PHE A 100 35.07 2.02 2.86
C PHE A 100 33.63 2.29 2.38
N PHE A 101 33.15 3.51 2.54
CA PHE A 101 31.89 3.93 1.95
C PHE A 101 32.05 4.16 0.45
N ASP A 102 31.47 3.28 -0.35
CA ASP A 102 31.28 3.46 -1.79
C ASP A 102 29.89 4.10 -2.01
N PRO A 103 29.83 5.41 -2.32
CA PRO A 103 28.56 6.12 -2.54
C PRO A 103 27.79 5.53 -3.71
N ASP A 104 28.47 5.07 -4.75
CA ASP A 104 27.82 4.48 -5.93
C ASP A 104 27.25 3.10 -5.59
N HIS A 105 27.94 2.28 -4.79
CA HIS A 105 27.40 1.03 -4.28
C HIS A 105 26.28 1.24 -3.26
N PHE A 106 26.34 2.26 -2.39
CA PHE A 106 25.29 2.54 -1.41
C PHE A 106 24.04 3.17 -2.05
N LEU A 107 24.19 4.18 -2.91
CA LEU A 107 23.09 4.83 -3.62
C LEU A 107 22.48 3.88 -4.67
N SER A 108 23.30 3.16 -5.43
CA SER A 108 22.79 2.17 -6.41
C SER A 108 22.19 0.92 -5.76
N ARG A 109 22.50 0.58 -4.49
CA ARG A 109 21.97 -0.63 -3.83
C ARG A 109 20.94 -0.36 -2.73
N LYS A 110 20.94 0.81 -2.07
CA LYS A 110 20.30 0.94 -0.76
C LYS A 110 19.34 2.12 -0.59
N SER A 111 19.58 3.38 -0.91
CA SER A 111 18.60 4.42 -0.50
C SER A 111 17.27 4.35 -1.29
N GLU A 112 17.33 4.45 -2.61
CA GLU A 112 16.15 4.34 -3.48
C GLU A 112 15.62 2.90 -3.53
N ILE A 113 16.53 1.92 -3.54
CA ILE A 113 16.16 0.50 -3.49
C ILE A 113 15.54 0.13 -2.14
N ILE A 114 15.99 0.66 -0.99
CA ILE A 114 15.33 0.39 0.30
C ILE A 114 13.95 1.05 0.32
N LEU A 115 13.81 2.29 -0.16
CA LEU A 115 12.48 2.92 -0.30
C LEU A 115 11.56 2.11 -1.21
N HIS A 116 12.06 1.65 -2.36
CA HIS A 116 11.34 0.81 -3.29
C HIS A 116 11.01 -0.58 -2.70
N LEU A 117 11.97 -1.25 -2.06
CA LEU A 117 11.81 -2.54 -1.38
C LEU A 117 10.89 -2.43 -0.17
N LEU A 118 10.91 -1.33 0.57
CA LEU A 118 9.97 -1.07 1.67
C LEU A 118 8.56 -0.90 1.13
N LYS A 119 8.38 -0.17 0.02
CA LYS A 119 7.08 -0.03 -0.64
C LYS A 119 6.57 -1.33 -1.28
N GLU A 120 7.44 -2.14 -1.87
CA GLU A 120 7.10 -3.48 -2.41
C GLU A 120 6.79 -4.48 -1.28
N ARG A 121 7.56 -4.47 -0.19
CA ARG A 121 7.41 -5.42 0.92
C ARG A 121 6.29 -5.01 1.89
N PHE A 122 5.99 -3.72 1.97
CA PHE A 122 4.98 -3.15 2.84
C PHE A 122 4.12 -2.14 2.07
N PRO A 123 3.26 -2.60 1.12
CA PRO A 123 2.42 -1.73 0.30
C PRO A 123 1.40 -0.90 1.12
N GLY A 124 1.17 -1.27 2.38
CA GLY A 124 0.33 -0.54 3.34
C GLY A 124 1.08 0.46 4.23
N LEU A 125 2.34 0.80 3.93
CA LEU A 125 3.04 1.86 4.67
C LEU A 125 2.27 3.19 4.60
N PRO A 126 2.11 3.91 5.72
CA PRO A 126 1.61 5.27 5.69
C PRO A 126 2.56 6.16 4.86
N GLN A 127 2.03 7.24 4.32
CA GLN A 127 2.85 8.24 3.62
C GLN A 127 3.90 8.81 4.58
N SER A 128 5.10 9.09 4.08
CA SER A 128 6.16 9.67 4.92
C SER A 128 5.81 11.11 5.31
N SER A 129 6.47 11.63 6.35
CA SER A 129 6.32 13.04 6.74
C SER A 129 6.68 14.00 5.61
N LEU A 130 7.67 13.66 4.78
CA LEU A 130 8.03 14.42 3.58
C LEU A 130 6.93 14.35 2.51
N ASP A 131 6.38 13.17 2.24
CA ASP A 131 5.29 13.02 1.25
C ASP A 131 4.06 13.85 1.66
N ILE A 132 3.71 13.85 2.95
CA ILE A 132 2.60 14.64 3.50
C ILE A 132 2.86 16.13 3.28
N SER A 133 4.06 16.60 3.64
CA SER A 133 4.45 18.01 3.47
C SER A 133 4.44 18.42 1.99
N LYS A 134 4.96 17.58 1.09
CA LYS A 134 4.90 17.82 -0.36
C LYS A 134 3.48 17.98 -0.86
N ILE A 135 2.56 17.11 -0.44
CA ILE A 135 1.15 17.19 -0.85
C ILE A 135 0.48 18.46 -0.29
N GLU A 136 0.74 18.79 0.97
CA GLU A 136 0.12 19.93 1.66
C GLU A 136 0.52 21.28 1.04
N TYR A 137 1.79 21.43 0.69
CA TYR A 137 2.33 22.70 0.19
C TYR A 137 2.47 22.77 -1.34
N ASN A 138 2.20 21.69 -2.07
CA ASN A 138 2.26 21.71 -3.53
C ASN A 138 1.23 22.67 -4.13
N LYS A 139 1.70 23.59 -4.97
CA LYS A 139 0.87 24.57 -5.70
C LYS A 139 0.62 24.20 -7.16
N ASP A 140 1.26 23.14 -7.64
CA ASP A 140 1.10 22.67 -9.02
C ASP A 140 -0.14 21.77 -9.15
N VAL A 141 -1.20 22.31 -9.74
CA VAL A 141 -2.45 21.58 -10.03
C VAL A 141 -2.21 20.38 -10.94
N GLY A 142 -1.25 20.49 -11.87
CA GLY A 142 -0.86 19.43 -12.81
C GLY A 142 -0.26 18.21 -12.11
N LYS A 143 0.33 18.38 -10.93
CA LYS A 143 0.81 17.28 -10.07
C LYS A 143 -0.21 16.87 -9.01
N ALA A 144 -0.97 17.81 -8.46
CA ALA A 144 -1.93 17.57 -7.37
C ALA A 144 -3.07 16.62 -7.80
N VAL A 145 -3.66 16.86 -8.98
CA VAL A 145 -4.78 16.05 -9.50
C VAL A 145 -4.38 14.59 -9.71
N PRO A 146 -3.33 14.27 -10.49
CA PRO A 146 -2.95 12.88 -10.71
C PRO A 146 -2.38 12.20 -9.45
N GLU A 147 -1.78 12.94 -8.50
CA GLU A 147 -1.38 12.39 -7.19
C GLU A 147 -2.63 11.92 -6.44
N SER A 148 -3.62 12.79 -6.30
CA SER A 148 -4.82 12.50 -5.53
C SER A 148 -5.62 11.35 -6.15
N TYR A 149 -5.73 11.33 -7.48
CA TYR A 149 -6.41 10.28 -8.20
C TYR A 149 -5.70 8.91 -8.04
N SER A 150 -4.39 8.87 -8.25
CA SER A 150 -3.60 7.64 -8.08
C SER A 150 -3.65 7.12 -6.64
N ARG A 151 -3.67 8.01 -5.63
CA ARG A 151 -3.83 7.64 -4.22
C ARG A 151 -5.22 7.05 -3.91
N ILE A 152 -6.28 7.62 -4.47
CA ILE A 152 -7.65 7.05 -4.32
C ILE A 152 -7.73 5.67 -4.96
N LEU A 153 -7.17 5.49 -6.18
CA LEU A 153 -7.11 4.19 -6.84
C LEU A 153 -6.33 3.16 -6.02
N LYS A 154 -5.20 3.55 -5.42
CA LYS A 154 -4.44 2.68 -4.50
C LYS A 154 -5.31 2.22 -3.32
N ASN A 155 -6.08 3.13 -2.71
CA ASN A 155 -6.91 2.80 -1.56
C ASN A 155 -8.09 1.88 -1.95
N LEU A 156 -8.73 2.12 -3.10
CA LEU A 156 -9.81 1.29 -3.63
C LEU A 156 -9.34 -0.11 -4.01
N THR A 157 -8.16 -0.23 -4.62
CA THR A 157 -7.61 -1.53 -5.00
C THR A 157 -7.17 -2.33 -3.76
N HIS A 158 -6.60 -1.68 -2.74
CA HIS A 158 -6.31 -2.31 -1.45
C HIS A 158 -7.56 -2.84 -0.72
N SER A 159 -8.69 -2.14 -0.79
CA SER A 159 -9.95 -2.62 -0.19
C SER A 159 -10.59 -3.75 -1.00
N SER A 160 -10.37 -3.77 -2.32
CA SER A 160 -10.96 -4.73 -3.27
C SER A 160 -10.22 -6.08 -3.36
N ILE A 161 -9.01 -6.21 -2.80
CA ILE A 161 -8.30 -7.49 -2.66
C ILE A 161 -8.46 -8.00 -1.22
N PRO A 162 -9.59 -8.63 -0.85
CA PRO A 162 -9.75 -9.20 0.48
C PRO A 162 -8.82 -10.41 0.62
N ASN A 163 -7.99 -10.43 1.67
CA ASN A 163 -7.23 -11.61 2.09
C ASN A 163 -8.09 -12.63 2.87
N ARG A 164 -9.42 -12.49 2.82
CA ARG A 164 -10.35 -13.32 3.60
C ARG A 164 -10.65 -14.61 2.87
N ARG A 165 -10.65 -15.72 3.61
CA ARG A 165 -11.13 -16.99 3.10
C ARG A 165 -12.65 -17.00 3.15
N CYS A 166 -13.25 -17.64 2.16
CA CYS A 166 -14.65 -17.97 2.22
C CYS A 166 -14.89 -19.04 3.30
N HIS A 167 -15.91 -18.86 4.14
CA HIS A 167 -16.31 -19.87 5.12
C HIS A 167 -17.34 -20.82 4.49
N PRO A 168 -17.19 -22.15 4.62
CA PRO A 168 -18.21 -23.09 4.18
C PRO A 168 -19.49 -22.89 5.00
N SER A 169 -20.65 -22.92 4.33
CA SER A 169 -22.00 -22.85 4.91
C SER A 169 -22.20 -23.95 5.94
#